data_AF-A0A2U2S8K7-F1
#
_entry.id   AF-A0A2U2S8K7-F1
#
_cell.length_a   1.000
_cell.length_b   1.000
_cell.length_c   1.000
_cell.angle_alpha   90.00
_cell.angle_beta   90.00
_cell.angle_gamma   90.00
#
_symmetry.space_group_name_H-M   'P 1'
#
loop_
_entity.id
_entity.type
_entity.pdbx_description
1 polymer ?
#
loop_
_entity_poly.entity_id
_entity_poly.type
_entity_poly.pdbx_seq_one_letter_code
_entity_poly.pdbx_strand_id
1 'polypeptide(L)'
;MKLFRTLFVLVMAASLVLAACTPPATPTPEPTKVPEPTAVPPTKVPEPTAEPTAAPAAVRLTCAQPVKVGLITDVSGTLAIYGAHILRSFMLGMEYMAGAPGSAGETFDFKVTQENTFKVEDCEIQVFVRDDASNPENTATIARELIDVQKVNLLVGTVSSGATATLQGIAFESKIPLIVAPAAANDITGVNFNEYTFRVSRNNYQDAINECLYLAKKYKTFVQIAPDYAFGRGSAAAFRDACTLQGGTFVADDIFAPLDTKDFTPYMEQIANSGAEAYIVSWAGGGFVPLMQAAKDQGVTETMALGATFIDNTLMPIWYGNAIGSTNGIIYHYSAPKNPINDFLVKNTKPRYGVNPDLFDADGMNAAIMLVEALKLTGGDVSGAALVKAMEGMTFEGPKGTIYIRPEDHVAIQDMYILKLLNVTDPEANFYEYVETTRPEPPCLLPENLKARCGSLPYGSLSGK
;
A
#
# COMPACT_ATOMS: atom_id res chain seq x y z
N MET A 1 -42.62 39.85 2.68
CA MET A 1 -42.68 41.16 1.97
C MET A 1 -41.26 41.73 1.95
N LYS A 2 -40.52 41.55 0.86
CA LYS A 2 -40.12 42.59 -0.14
C LYS A 2 -39.35 43.77 0.49
N LEU A 3 -38.02 43.82 0.34
CA LEU A 3 -37.22 44.39 -0.78
C LEU A 3 -37.13 45.92 -0.77
N PHE A 4 -35.90 46.49 -0.70
CA PHE A 4 -35.41 47.70 -1.41
C PHE A 4 -33.91 47.89 -1.04
N ARG A 5 -32.91 47.56 -1.87
CA ARG A 5 -32.30 48.20 -3.08
C ARG A 5 -31.57 49.55 -2.87
N THR A 6 -30.22 49.46 -2.87
CA THR A 6 -29.21 50.15 -3.73
C THR A 6 -29.16 51.68 -3.87
N LEU A 7 -28.00 52.32 -3.60
CA LEU A 7 -27.24 53.20 -4.55
C LEU A 7 -25.90 53.77 -4.01
N PHE A 8 -24.83 53.62 -4.83
CA PHE A 8 -23.67 54.48 -5.16
C PHE A 8 -23.12 55.56 -4.18
N VAL A 9 -21.78 55.69 -4.10
CA VAL A 9 -20.94 56.67 -4.86
C VAL A 9 -19.44 56.54 -4.46
N LEU A 10 -18.58 56.64 -5.47
CA LEU A 10 -17.12 56.63 -5.50
C LEU A 10 -16.58 58.08 -5.50
N VAL A 11 -15.57 58.44 -4.68
CA VAL A 11 -14.77 59.67 -4.87
C VAL A 11 -13.29 59.44 -4.50
N MET A 12 -12.42 59.82 -5.44
CA MET A 12 -10.95 59.81 -5.39
C MET A 12 -10.35 61.05 -4.69
N ALA A 13 -9.15 60.82 -4.13
CA ALA A 13 -7.92 61.65 -4.14
C ALA A 13 -7.86 63.07 -3.52
N ALA A 14 -6.93 63.27 -2.56
CA ALA A 14 -5.68 64.05 -2.73
C ALA A 14 -4.97 64.42 -1.40
N SER A 15 -3.80 63.82 -1.18
CA SER A 15 -2.47 64.44 -0.88
C SER A 15 -2.18 65.38 0.32
N LEU A 16 -1.07 65.04 1.03
CA LEU A 16 -0.05 65.87 1.76
C LEU A 16 -0.46 66.35 3.19
N VAL A 17 0.36 66.36 4.28
CA VAL A 17 1.82 66.40 4.47
C VAL A 17 2.21 66.18 5.98
N LEU A 18 3.40 65.56 6.20
CA LEU A 18 4.37 65.51 7.34
C LEU A 18 4.01 65.12 8.80
N ALA A 19 4.79 64.14 9.31
CA ALA A 19 5.80 64.22 10.41
C ALA A 19 5.85 62.91 11.22
N ALA A 20 6.77 61.98 10.98
CA ALA A 20 8.16 61.88 11.49
C ALA A 20 8.29 61.49 12.97
N CYS A 21 8.70 60.24 13.24
CA CYS A 21 9.74 59.85 14.21
C CYS A 21 10.03 58.33 14.12
N THR A 22 11.29 57.97 13.88
CA THR A 22 11.81 56.59 13.81
C THR A 22 13.11 56.53 14.64
N PRO A 23 13.36 55.49 15.45
CA PRO A 23 14.57 55.38 16.29
C PRO A 23 15.83 54.92 15.53
N PRO A 24 17.05 55.11 16.11
CA PRO A 24 18.31 55.19 15.37
C PRO A 24 18.93 53.84 14.99
N ALA A 25 19.69 53.86 13.88
CA ALA A 25 20.47 52.77 13.33
C ALA A 25 21.88 52.65 13.94
N THR A 26 22.34 51.40 14.06
CA THR A 26 23.68 50.96 14.48
C THR A 26 24.74 51.24 13.40
N PRO A 27 26.00 51.57 13.74
CA PRO A 27 26.99 52.05 12.76
C PRO A 27 27.66 50.94 11.94
N THR A 28 27.82 51.22 10.66
CA THR A 28 28.61 50.47 9.66
C THR A 28 30.09 50.88 9.71
N PRO A 29 31.06 49.95 9.63
CA PRO A 29 32.49 50.28 9.61
C PRO A 29 33.00 50.79 8.24
N GLU A 30 34.01 51.66 8.30
CA GLU A 30 34.63 52.44 7.21
C GLU A 30 35.42 51.62 6.15
N PRO A 31 35.61 52.18 4.94
CA PRO A 31 36.28 51.53 3.83
C PRO A 31 37.81 51.67 3.89
N THR A 32 38.52 50.55 3.73
CA THR A 32 39.99 50.54 3.69
C THR A 32 40.52 50.78 2.26
N LYS A 33 41.56 51.62 2.14
CA LYS A 33 42.22 52.04 0.90
C LYS A 33 42.78 50.88 0.06
N VAL A 34 42.62 51.01 -1.25
CA VAL A 34 43.19 50.16 -2.31
C VAL A 34 44.69 50.50 -2.52
N PRO A 35 45.61 49.53 -2.52
CA PRO A 35 46.97 49.70 -3.02
C PRO A 35 47.07 49.43 -4.52
N GLU A 36 47.93 50.20 -5.19
CA GLU A 36 48.31 50.10 -6.62
C GLU A 36 49.11 48.80 -6.92
N PRO A 37 49.05 48.23 -8.14
CA PRO A 37 49.54 46.89 -8.40
C PRO A 37 51.05 46.85 -8.75
N THR A 38 51.80 46.06 -7.98
CA THR A 38 53.14 45.57 -8.37
C THR A 38 53.02 44.45 -9.40
N ALA A 39 53.83 44.55 -10.47
CA ALA A 39 53.89 43.61 -11.58
C ALA A 39 54.25 42.16 -11.15
N VAL A 40 53.50 41.20 -11.67
CA VAL A 40 53.75 39.74 -11.52
C VAL A 40 54.18 39.17 -12.89
N PRO A 41 55.19 38.27 -12.98
CA PRO A 41 55.70 37.72 -14.24
C PRO A 41 54.68 36.79 -14.95
N PRO A 42 54.87 36.48 -16.25
CA PRO A 42 53.87 35.73 -17.03
C PRO A 42 53.74 34.28 -16.54
N THR A 43 52.55 33.95 -16.05
CA THR A 43 52.14 32.59 -15.71
C THR A 43 51.89 31.78 -16.98
N LYS A 44 52.37 30.53 -16.99
CA LYS A 44 52.23 29.57 -18.09
C LYS A 44 50.76 29.39 -18.52
N VAL A 45 50.58 29.25 -19.83
CA VAL A 45 49.34 28.85 -20.51
C VAL A 45 48.76 27.59 -19.86
N PRO A 46 47.47 27.57 -19.45
CA PRO A 46 46.81 26.34 -18.98
C PRO A 46 46.60 25.38 -20.15
N GLU A 47 46.90 24.10 -19.92
CA GLU A 47 46.49 23.00 -20.81
C GLU A 47 44.96 22.97 -21.00
N PRO A 48 44.47 22.42 -22.12
CA PRO A 48 43.04 22.36 -22.40
C PRO A 48 42.33 21.55 -21.32
N THR A 49 41.32 22.17 -20.71
CA THR A 49 40.35 21.56 -19.82
C THR A 49 39.77 20.31 -20.50
N ALA A 50 39.94 19.15 -19.86
CA ALA A 50 39.32 17.90 -20.31
C ALA A 50 37.82 18.09 -20.50
N GLU A 51 37.30 17.60 -21.62
CA GLU A 51 35.88 17.58 -21.94
C GLU A 51 35.08 16.96 -20.77
N PRO A 52 33.86 17.46 -20.49
CA PRO A 52 32.99 16.84 -19.51
C PRO A 52 32.74 15.40 -19.94
N THR A 53 33.22 14.45 -19.12
CA THR A 53 32.97 13.03 -19.32
C THR A 53 31.45 12.85 -19.37
N ALA A 54 30.94 12.39 -20.52
CA ALA A 54 29.53 12.12 -20.70
C ALA A 54 29.02 11.27 -19.52
N ALA A 55 27.93 11.71 -18.90
CA ALA A 55 27.19 10.85 -17.97
C ALA A 55 26.92 9.51 -18.68
N PRO A 56 27.16 8.35 -18.05
CA PRO A 56 26.89 7.07 -18.68
C PRO A 56 25.45 7.08 -19.18
N ALA A 57 25.26 6.80 -20.47
CA ALA A 57 23.95 6.71 -21.08
C ALA A 57 23.11 5.72 -20.25
N ALA A 58 21.90 6.11 -19.87
CA ALA A 58 20.98 5.20 -19.18
C ALA A 58 20.86 3.92 -20.02
N VAL A 59 21.21 2.77 -19.42
CA VAL A 59 21.09 1.47 -20.07
C VAL A 59 19.61 1.26 -20.34
N ARG A 60 19.22 1.24 -21.62
CA ARG A 60 17.85 0.94 -22.03
C ARG A 60 17.52 -0.51 -21.70
N LEU A 61 16.31 -0.76 -21.24
CA LEU A 61 15.78 -2.09 -21.02
C LEU A 61 15.56 -2.77 -22.38
N THR A 62 16.28 -3.86 -22.62
CA THR A 62 16.18 -4.69 -23.81
C THR A 62 15.96 -6.14 -23.40
N CYS A 63 15.02 -6.83 -24.04
CA CYS A 63 14.75 -8.25 -23.76
C CYS A 63 14.86 -9.06 -25.06
N ALA A 64 15.74 -10.07 -25.08
CA ALA A 64 15.96 -10.91 -26.26
C ALA A 64 14.75 -11.78 -26.62
N GLN A 65 13.90 -12.07 -25.62
CA GLN A 65 12.62 -12.76 -25.73
C GLN A 65 11.60 -12.01 -24.86
N PRO A 66 10.29 -12.13 -25.14
CA PRO A 66 9.28 -11.56 -24.28
C PRO A 66 9.40 -12.08 -22.84
N VAL A 67 9.39 -11.16 -21.88
CA VAL A 67 9.33 -11.49 -20.45
C VAL A 67 7.92 -11.95 -20.14
N LYS A 68 7.77 -13.12 -19.53
CA LYS A 68 6.48 -13.71 -19.22
C LYS A 68 6.16 -13.59 -17.75
N VAL A 69 4.99 -13.06 -17.42
CA VAL A 69 4.54 -12.79 -16.06
C VAL A 69 3.24 -13.53 -15.81
N GLY A 70 3.16 -14.33 -14.76
CA GLY A 70 1.91 -14.95 -14.33
C GLY A 70 1.25 -14.10 -13.24
N LEU A 71 0.08 -13.54 -13.50
CA LEU A 71 -0.74 -12.85 -12.51
C LEU A 71 -1.87 -13.78 -12.05
N ILE A 72 -1.82 -14.20 -10.79
CA ILE A 72 -2.88 -14.97 -10.15
C ILE A 72 -3.66 -14.02 -9.23
N THR A 73 -4.96 -13.93 -9.43
CA THR A 73 -5.86 -13.07 -8.64
C THR A 73 -7.26 -13.68 -8.55
N ASP A 74 -8.11 -13.09 -7.73
CA ASP A 74 -9.45 -13.61 -7.44
C ASP A 74 -10.45 -12.92 -8.35
N VAL A 75 -10.71 -13.49 -9.53
CA VAL A 75 -11.79 -12.98 -10.41
C VAL A 75 -13.15 -13.47 -9.91
N SER A 76 -13.17 -14.64 -9.30
CA SER A 76 -14.31 -15.20 -8.58
C SER A 76 -13.96 -15.56 -7.14
N GLY A 77 -14.90 -16.17 -6.41
CA GLY A 77 -14.70 -16.53 -5.00
C GLY A 77 -15.07 -15.44 -4.00
N THR A 78 -14.79 -15.68 -2.71
CA THR A 78 -15.24 -14.83 -1.59
C THR A 78 -14.51 -13.49 -1.50
N LEU A 79 -13.37 -13.36 -2.18
CA LEU A 79 -12.54 -12.16 -2.22
C LEU A 79 -12.52 -11.48 -3.60
N ALA A 80 -13.45 -11.83 -4.50
CA ALA A 80 -13.49 -11.33 -5.88
C ALA A 80 -13.49 -9.80 -6.01
N ILE A 81 -14.12 -9.11 -5.04
CA ILE A 81 -14.11 -7.64 -4.98
C ILE A 81 -12.68 -7.08 -4.93
N TYR A 82 -11.78 -7.75 -4.20
CA TYR A 82 -10.39 -7.36 -4.05
C TYR A 82 -9.52 -7.82 -5.22
N GLY A 83 -9.81 -8.98 -5.81
CA GLY A 83 -9.09 -9.40 -7.02
C GLY A 83 -9.35 -8.47 -8.20
N ALA A 84 -10.53 -7.83 -8.26
CA ALA A 84 -10.81 -6.75 -9.21
C ALA A 84 -9.93 -5.50 -8.99
N HIS A 85 -9.49 -5.22 -7.74
CA HIS A 85 -8.57 -4.12 -7.45
C HIS A 85 -7.19 -4.42 -8.04
N ILE A 86 -6.68 -5.63 -7.80
CA ILE A 86 -5.37 -6.07 -8.30
C ILE A 86 -5.37 -6.13 -9.81
N LEU A 87 -6.41 -6.71 -10.41
CA LEU A 87 -6.48 -6.86 -11.84
C LEU A 87 -6.38 -5.51 -12.57
N ARG A 88 -7.24 -4.55 -12.21
CA ARG A 88 -7.25 -3.24 -12.89
C ARG A 88 -5.98 -2.44 -12.61
N SER A 89 -5.53 -2.41 -11.36
CA SER A 89 -4.40 -1.57 -10.96
C SER A 89 -3.05 -2.12 -11.40
N PHE A 90 -2.88 -3.44 -11.48
CA PHE A 90 -1.69 -4.04 -12.09
C PHE A 90 -1.60 -3.68 -13.57
N MET A 91 -2.71 -3.76 -14.31
CA MET A 91 -2.74 -3.37 -15.73
C MET A 91 -2.45 -1.89 -15.93
N LEU A 92 -3.02 -1.02 -15.09
CA LEU A 92 -2.71 0.41 -15.10
C LEU A 92 -1.27 0.71 -14.68
N GLY A 93 -0.69 -0.06 -13.77
CA GLY A 93 0.72 0.04 -13.40
C GLY A 93 1.65 -0.36 -14.55
N MET A 94 1.34 -1.44 -15.25
CA MET A 94 2.08 -1.83 -16.46
C MET A 94 1.97 -0.76 -17.55
N GLU A 95 0.78 -0.19 -17.77
CA GLU A 95 0.59 0.94 -18.69
C GLU A 95 1.39 2.17 -18.27
N TYR A 96 1.39 2.52 -16.98
CA TYR A 96 2.17 3.63 -16.45
C TYR A 96 3.66 3.46 -16.75
N MET A 97 4.18 2.24 -16.55
CA MET A 97 5.58 1.91 -16.83
C MET A 97 5.92 1.85 -18.32
N ALA A 98 4.98 1.40 -19.16
CA ALA A 98 5.15 1.33 -20.60
C ALA A 98 4.95 2.69 -21.31
N GLY A 99 4.18 3.60 -20.70
CA GLY A 99 3.75 4.86 -21.31
C GLY A 99 2.62 4.69 -22.34
N ALA A 100 2.06 3.48 -22.49
CA ALA A 100 0.97 3.18 -23.41
C ALA A 100 0.17 1.95 -22.95
N PRO A 101 -1.12 1.84 -23.29
CA PRO A 101 -1.92 0.66 -23.00
C PRO A 101 -1.34 -0.60 -23.65
N GLY A 102 -1.60 -1.75 -23.04
CA GLY A 102 -1.20 -3.05 -23.58
C GLY A 102 -2.09 -3.52 -24.74
N SER A 103 -1.80 -4.72 -25.25
CA SER A 103 -2.54 -5.34 -26.36
C SER A 103 -4.04 -5.54 -26.09
N ALA A 104 -4.47 -5.56 -24.82
CA ALA A 104 -5.88 -5.63 -24.44
C ALA A 104 -6.62 -4.28 -24.56
N GLY A 105 -5.93 -3.19 -24.90
CA GLY A 105 -6.48 -1.84 -24.96
C GLY A 105 -6.49 -1.12 -23.61
N GLU A 106 -7.24 -0.03 -23.52
CA GLU A 106 -7.29 0.82 -22.31
C GLU A 106 -7.94 0.14 -21.10
N THR A 107 -8.92 -0.74 -21.34
CA THR A 107 -9.64 -1.46 -20.29
C THR A 107 -9.39 -2.95 -20.43
N PHE A 108 -8.78 -3.56 -19.41
CA PHE A 108 -8.63 -5.00 -19.35
C PHE A 108 -9.92 -5.65 -18.83
N ASP A 109 -10.49 -6.57 -19.60
CA ASP A 109 -11.62 -7.40 -19.19
C ASP A 109 -11.23 -8.89 -19.26
N PHE A 110 -11.15 -9.53 -18.09
CA PHE A 110 -10.80 -10.95 -17.95
C PHE A 110 -11.73 -11.88 -18.73
N LYS A 111 -12.98 -11.48 -18.96
CA LYS A 111 -13.95 -12.27 -19.74
C LYS A 111 -13.67 -12.24 -21.23
N VAL A 112 -12.94 -11.23 -21.71
CA VAL A 112 -12.59 -11.03 -23.12
C VAL A 112 -11.22 -11.63 -23.42
N THR A 113 -10.23 -11.39 -22.56
CA THR A 113 -8.87 -11.91 -22.71
C THR A 113 -8.26 -12.23 -21.35
N GLN A 114 -7.39 -13.24 -21.33
CA GLN A 114 -6.58 -13.60 -20.16
C GLN A 114 -5.09 -13.28 -20.37
N GLU A 115 -4.78 -12.56 -21.44
CA GLU A 115 -3.43 -12.17 -21.81
C GLU A 115 -3.38 -10.67 -22.13
N ASN A 116 -2.30 -10.00 -21.71
CA ASN A 116 -2.03 -8.62 -22.05
C ASN A 116 -0.52 -8.42 -22.28
N THR A 117 -0.16 -7.82 -23.40
CA THR A 117 1.24 -7.59 -23.78
C THR A 117 1.55 -6.10 -23.73
N PHE A 118 2.60 -5.74 -23.01
CA PHE A 118 3.11 -4.39 -22.89
C PHE A 118 4.49 -4.28 -23.52
N LYS A 119 4.82 -3.09 -24.04
CA LYS A 119 6.17 -2.77 -24.49
C LYS A 119 6.76 -1.69 -23.59
N VAL A 120 7.75 -2.06 -22.79
CA VAL A 120 8.52 -1.13 -21.96
C VAL A 120 9.87 -0.95 -22.62
N GLU A 121 10.12 0.24 -23.16
CA GLU A 121 11.30 0.53 -23.99
C GLU A 121 11.43 -0.49 -25.14
N ASP A 122 12.51 -1.27 -25.19
CA ASP A 122 12.75 -2.29 -26.22
C ASP A 122 12.48 -3.72 -25.69
N CYS A 123 11.75 -3.84 -24.59
CA CYS A 123 11.36 -5.11 -23.97
C CYS A 123 9.86 -5.35 -24.07
N GLU A 124 9.47 -6.52 -24.56
CA GLU A 124 8.08 -6.99 -24.52
C GLU A 124 7.82 -7.76 -23.22
N ILE A 125 6.71 -7.46 -22.56
CA ILE A 125 6.26 -8.11 -21.32
C ILE A 125 4.86 -8.68 -21.55
N GLN A 126 4.71 -10.00 -21.48
CA GLN A 126 3.46 -10.74 -21.64
C GLN A 126 2.92 -11.15 -20.26
N VAL A 127 1.72 -10.70 -19.93
CA VAL A 127 1.04 -10.99 -18.67
C VAL A 127 -0.04 -12.04 -18.92
N PHE A 128 0.05 -13.18 -18.25
CA PHE A 128 -0.93 -14.26 -18.25
C PHE A 128 -1.74 -14.21 -16.96
N VAL A 129 -3.04 -13.93 -17.06
CA VAL A 129 -3.93 -13.78 -15.91
C VAL A 129 -4.68 -15.07 -15.65
N ARG A 130 -4.80 -15.47 -14.38
CA ARG A 130 -5.53 -16.67 -13.95
C ARG A 130 -6.35 -16.38 -12.70
N ASP A 131 -7.54 -16.99 -12.64
CA ASP A 131 -8.46 -16.92 -11.51
C ASP A 131 -8.30 -18.17 -10.63
N ASP A 132 -7.85 -18.00 -9.39
CA ASP A 132 -7.76 -19.12 -8.44
C ASP A 132 -8.97 -19.22 -7.50
N ALA A 133 -9.92 -18.28 -7.57
CA ALA A 133 -11.11 -18.21 -6.75
C ALA A 133 -10.85 -18.27 -5.23
N SER A 134 -9.72 -17.70 -4.77
CA SER A 134 -9.26 -17.78 -3.38
C SER A 134 -8.94 -19.20 -2.89
N ASN A 135 -8.79 -20.19 -3.79
CA ASN A 135 -8.67 -21.60 -3.45
C ASN A 135 -7.23 -22.13 -3.63
N PRO A 136 -6.58 -22.61 -2.55
CA PRO A 136 -5.20 -23.11 -2.61
C PRO A 136 -4.94 -24.25 -3.62
N GLU A 137 -5.89 -25.16 -3.82
CA GLU A 137 -5.73 -26.28 -4.78
C GLU A 137 -5.76 -25.78 -6.23
N ASN A 138 -6.66 -24.83 -6.52
CA ASN A 138 -6.67 -24.14 -7.81
C ASN A 138 -5.37 -23.36 -8.01
N THR A 139 -4.91 -22.60 -7.01
CA THR A 139 -3.64 -21.87 -7.06
C THR A 139 -2.48 -22.81 -7.39
N ALA A 140 -2.42 -23.99 -6.77
CA ALA A 140 -1.37 -24.98 -7.03
C ALA A 140 -1.41 -25.51 -8.48
N THR A 141 -2.59 -25.72 -9.03
CA THR A 141 -2.77 -26.18 -10.41
C THR A 141 -2.36 -25.09 -11.41
N ILE A 142 -2.83 -23.87 -11.16
CA ILE A 142 -2.57 -22.68 -11.98
C ILE A 142 -1.08 -22.32 -11.97
N ALA A 143 -0.44 -22.32 -10.80
CA ALA A 143 0.97 -21.99 -10.68
C ALA A 143 1.83 -22.96 -11.52
N ARG A 144 1.54 -24.25 -11.46
CA ARG A 144 2.22 -25.26 -12.29
C ARG A 144 1.94 -25.05 -13.78
N GLU A 145 0.73 -24.70 -14.19
CA GLU A 145 0.45 -24.36 -15.59
C GLU A 145 1.26 -23.14 -16.07
N LEU A 146 1.28 -22.06 -15.29
CA LEU A 146 2.05 -20.86 -15.62
C LEU A 146 3.56 -21.16 -15.71
N ILE A 147 4.10 -21.95 -14.79
CA ILE A 147 5.53 -22.30 -14.76
C ILE A 147 5.89 -23.32 -15.85
N ASP A 148 5.13 -24.41 -15.98
CA ASP A 148 5.49 -25.55 -16.83
C ASP A 148 5.02 -25.39 -18.27
N VAL A 149 3.90 -24.71 -18.50
CA VAL A 149 3.32 -24.51 -19.84
C VAL A 149 3.67 -23.13 -20.37
N GLN A 150 3.29 -22.07 -19.64
CA GLN A 150 3.56 -20.70 -20.12
C GLN A 150 5.03 -20.32 -20.01
N LYS A 151 5.80 -20.98 -19.14
CA LYS A 151 7.21 -20.68 -18.85
C LYS A 151 7.38 -19.26 -18.33
N VAL A 152 6.52 -18.86 -17.38
CA VAL A 152 6.63 -17.53 -16.76
C VAL A 152 7.98 -17.36 -16.05
N ASN A 153 8.50 -16.14 -16.13
CA ASN A 153 9.74 -15.72 -15.48
C ASN A 153 9.51 -15.18 -14.06
N LEU A 154 8.34 -14.59 -13.82
CA LEU A 154 7.91 -14.08 -12.52
C LEU A 154 6.43 -14.40 -12.27
N LEU A 155 6.08 -14.53 -11.00
CA LEU A 155 4.70 -14.64 -10.54
C LEU A 155 4.30 -13.39 -9.74
N VAL A 156 3.05 -13.01 -9.85
CA VAL A 156 2.40 -11.97 -9.05
C VAL A 156 1.11 -12.53 -8.48
N GLY A 157 0.87 -12.31 -7.20
CA GLY A 157 -0.35 -12.74 -6.52
C GLY A 157 -0.12 -13.32 -5.13
N THR A 158 -1.14 -13.83 -4.45
CA THR A 158 -2.57 -13.67 -4.78
C THR A 158 -3.29 -13.00 -3.60
N VAL A 159 -4.61 -12.84 -3.68
CA VAL A 159 -5.43 -12.11 -2.71
C VAL A 159 -5.58 -12.87 -1.39
N SER A 160 -5.87 -14.17 -1.45
CA SER A 160 -5.99 -15.00 -0.26
C SER A 160 -4.61 -15.35 0.31
N SER A 161 -4.38 -15.06 1.60
CA SER A 161 -3.13 -15.43 2.26
C SER A 161 -2.87 -16.94 2.32
N GLY A 162 -3.92 -17.76 2.40
CA GLY A 162 -3.77 -19.22 2.36
C GLY A 162 -3.37 -19.72 0.97
N ALA A 163 -3.95 -19.14 -0.09
CA ALA A 163 -3.57 -19.41 -1.46
C ALA A 163 -2.13 -18.95 -1.75
N THR A 164 -1.75 -17.75 -1.25
CA THR A 164 -0.39 -17.23 -1.37
C THR A 164 0.64 -18.12 -0.68
N ALA A 165 0.35 -18.71 0.48
CA ALA A 165 1.27 -19.67 1.11
C ALA A 165 1.55 -20.89 0.19
N THR A 166 0.54 -21.34 -0.55
CA THR A 166 0.69 -22.42 -1.53
C THR A 166 1.51 -21.98 -2.74
N LEU A 167 1.20 -20.80 -3.29
CA LEU A 167 1.95 -20.20 -4.40
C LEU A 167 3.42 -19.98 -4.05
N GLN A 168 3.68 -19.49 -2.84
CA GLN A 168 5.01 -19.22 -2.29
C GLN A 168 5.89 -20.48 -2.29
N GLY A 169 5.35 -21.62 -1.83
CA GLY A 169 6.09 -22.89 -1.85
C GLY A 169 6.47 -23.32 -3.27
N ILE A 170 5.53 -23.25 -4.21
CA ILE A 170 5.74 -23.65 -5.61
C ILE A 170 6.74 -22.73 -6.31
N ALA A 171 6.62 -21.41 -6.09
CA ALA A 171 7.52 -20.40 -6.62
C ALA A 171 8.97 -20.64 -6.14
N PHE A 172 9.13 -20.92 -4.84
CA PHE A 172 10.43 -21.25 -4.24
C PHE A 172 11.04 -22.52 -4.83
N GLU A 173 10.27 -23.61 -4.92
CA GLU A 173 10.75 -24.88 -5.52
C GLU A 173 11.20 -24.70 -6.96
N SER A 174 10.52 -23.85 -7.72
CA SER A 174 10.79 -23.57 -9.13
C SER A 174 11.80 -22.44 -9.34
N LYS A 175 12.28 -21.79 -8.27
CA LYS A 175 13.18 -20.62 -8.31
C LYS A 175 12.62 -19.48 -9.18
N ILE A 176 11.30 -19.31 -9.18
CA ILE A 176 10.60 -18.23 -9.86
C ILE A 176 10.27 -17.18 -8.80
N PRO A 177 10.69 -15.91 -8.97
CA PRO A 177 10.34 -14.87 -8.02
C PRO A 177 8.84 -14.64 -7.96
N LEU A 178 8.32 -14.44 -6.75
CA LEU A 178 6.93 -14.11 -6.46
C LEU A 178 6.84 -12.72 -5.85
N ILE A 179 6.05 -11.84 -6.48
CA ILE A 179 5.65 -10.55 -5.90
C ILE A 179 4.23 -10.70 -5.34
N VAL A 180 4.12 -10.67 -4.02
CA VAL A 180 2.85 -10.82 -3.31
C VAL A 180 2.08 -9.51 -3.28
N ALA A 181 0.85 -9.57 -3.78
CA ALA A 181 -0.16 -8.53 -3.66
C ALA A 181 -1.57 -9.16 -3.70
N PRO A 182 -2.51 -8.85 -2.78
CA PRO A 182 -2.39 -8.04 -1.56
C PRO A 182 -2.26 -8.85 -0.27
N ALA A 183 -2.04 -10.17 -0.33
CA ALA A 183 -2.07 -11.03 0.85
C ALA A 183 -1.22 -10.53 2.03
N ALA A 184 -1.87 -10.35 3.18
CA ALA A 184 -1.30 -9.64 4.32
C ALA A 184 -0.75 -10.53 5.46
N ALA A 185 -0.91 -11.86 5.38
CA ALA A 185 -0.44 -12.75 6.45
C ALA A 185 1.03 -12.52 6.79
N ASN A 186 1.32 -12.30 8.07
CA ASN A 186 2.67 -12.13 8.60
C ASN A 186 3.62 -13.27 8.19
N ASP A 187 3.11 -14.50 8.17
CA ASP A 187 3.87 -15.71 7.87
C ASP A 187 4.57 -15.66 6.51
N ILE A 188 4.00 -14.98 5.50
CA ILE A 188 4.56 -14.89 4.14
C ILE A 188 5.99 -14.33 4.15
N THR A 189 6.26 -13.33 4.98
CA THR A 189 7.60 -12.75 5.18
C THR A 189 8.13 -13.05 6.59
N GLY A 190 7.58 -14.08 7.22
CA GLY A 190 7.89 -14.48 8.58
C GLY A 190 8.31 -15.94 8.60
N VAL A 191 7.54 -16.79 9.28
CA VAL A 191 7.84 -18.22 9.40
C VAL A 191 7.93 -18.96 8.07
N ASN A 192 7.20 -18.54 7.02
CA ASN A 192 7.24 -19.14 5.68
C ASN A 192 8.19 -18.41 4.72
N PHE A 193 9.00 -17.48 5.24
CA PHE A 193 9.93 -16.70 4.43
C PHE A 193 10.84 -17.59 3.56
N ASN A 194 11.03 -17.15 2.31
CA ASN A 194 12.07 -17.63 1.43
C ASN A 194 12.57 -16.49 0.54
N GLU A 195 13.78 -16.65 0.02
CA GLU A 195 14.48 -15.62 -0.75
C GLU A 195 13.83 -15.26 -2.10
N TYR A 196 12.91 -16.08 -2.61
CA TYR A 196 12.22 -15.85 -3.89
C TYR A 196 10.89 -15.09 -3.72
N THR A 197 10.45 -14.82 -2.50
CA THR A 197 9.18 -14.14 -2.24
C THR A 197 9.42 -12.72 -1.75
N PHE A 198 8.77 -11.76 -2.40
CA PHE A 198 8.75 -10.35 -2.01
C PHE A 198 7.31 -9.92 -1.86
N ARG A 199 7.03 -8.94 -0.99
CA ARG A 199 5.67 -8.43 -0.83
C ARG A 199 5.66 -6.91 -0.96
N VAL A 200 4.86 -6.41 -1.90
CA VAL A 200 4.62 -4.96 -2.08
C VAL A 200 3.50 -4.43 -1.20
N SER A 201 2.69 -5.32 -0.64
CA SER A 201 1.57 -4.99 0.23
C SER A 201 1.94 -4.94 1.69
N ARG A 202 1.17 -4.17 2.43
CA ARG A 202 1.22 -4.15 3.90
C ARG A 202 0.92 -5.54 4.49
N ASN A 203 1.41 -5.79 5.71
CA ASN A 203 1.14 -7.00 6.48
C ASN A 203 0.25 -6.76 7.70
N ASN A 204 -0.14 -7.82 8.41
CA ASN A 204 -1.00 -7.71 9.58
C ASN A 204 -0.42 -6.79 10.67
N TYR A 205 0.90 -6.80 10.88
CA TYR A 205 1.54 -5.88 11.83
C TYR A 205 1.43 -4.43 11.41
N GLN A 206 1.56 -4.13 10.11
CA GLN A 206 1.40 -2.76 9.63
C GLN A 206 -0.04 -2.27 9.84
N ASP A 207 -1.04 -3.12 9.58
CA ASP A 207 -2.44 -2.83 9.89
C ASP A 207 -2.64 -2.57 11.40
N ALA A 208 -2.14 -3.47 12.24
CA ALA A 208 -2.26 -3.38 13.70
C ALA A 208 -1.53 -2.16 14.28
N ILE A 209 -0.31 -1.87 13.84
CA ILE A 209 0.44 -0.68 14.26
C ILE A 209 -0.35 0.58 13.89
N ASN A 210 -0.81 0.69 12.64
CA ASN A 210 -1.52 1.87 12.16
C ASN A 210 -2.79 2.14 12.99
N GLU A 211 -3.56 1.10 13.29
CA GLU A 211 -4.84 1.23 13.98
C GLU A 211 -4.68 1.39 15.51
N CYS A 212 -3.79 0.60 16.14
CA CYS A 212 -3.60 0.64 17.60
C CYS A 212 -3.00 1.96 18.11
N LEU A 213 -2.38 2.77 17.24
CA LEU A 213 -1.94 4.14 17.56
C LEU A 213 -3.07 5.03 18.08
N TYR A 214 -4.33 4.74 17.71
CA TYR A 214 -5.50 5.48 18.14
C TYR A 214 -6.42 4.66 19.03
N LEU A 215 -6.63 3.37 18.73
CA LEU A 215 -7.53 2.53 19.53
C LEU A 215 -7.11 2.49 21.00
N ALA A 216 -5.83 2.24 21.30
CA ALA A 216 -5.34 2.13 22.69
C ALA A 216 -5.31 3.49 23.45
N LYS A 217 -5.45 4.61 22.74
CA LYS A 217 -5.65 5.94 23.35
C LYS A 217 -7.11 6.16 23.76
N LYS A 218 -8.06 5.62 22.98
CA LYS A 218 -9.50 5.78 23.22
C LYS A 218 -10.08 4.73 24.16
N TYR A 219 -9.59 3.49 24.05
CA TYR A 219 -10.08 2.32 24.78
C TYR A 219 -8.93 1.61 25.47
N LYS A 220 -9.21 0.99 26.62
CA LYS A 220 -8.23 0.26 27.45
C LYS A 220 -8.42 -1.24 27.41
N THR A 221 -9.64 -1.72 27.20
CA THR A 221 -9.94 -3.15 27.16
C THR A 221 -10.49 -3.57 25.81
N PHE A 222 -9.98 -4.70 25.30
CA PHE A 222 -10.29 -5.21 23.98
C PHE A 222 -10.71 -6.68 24.01
N VAL A 223 -11.57 -7.06 23.08
CA VAL A 223 -11.74 -8.42 22.58
C VAL A 223 -11.59 -8.37 21.06
N GLN A 224 -11.30 -9.49 20.39
CA GLN A 224 -11.18 -9.48 18.93
C GLN A 224 -11.78 -10.70 18.27
N ILE A 225 -12.24 -10.50 17.04
CA ILE A 225 -12.75 -11.53 16.15
C ILE A 225 -12.01 -11.49 14.80
N ALA A 226 -11.64 -12.66 14.32
CA ALA A 226 -10.94 -12.83 13.05
C ALA A 226 -11.33 -14.16 12.37
N PRO A 227 -11.15 -14.29 11.05
CA PRO A 227 -11.38 -15.54 10.34
C PRO A 227 -10.31 -16.58 10.70
N ASP A 228 -10.70 -17.84 10.81
CA ASP A 228 -9.82 -18.95 11.17
C ASP A 228 -8.94 -19.43 10.00
N TYR A 229 -7.99 -18.58 9.61
CA TYR A 229 -6.94 -18.89 8.66
C TYR A 229 -5.75 -17.93 8.83
N ALA A 230 -4.70 -18.08 8.00
CA ALA A 230 -3.43 -17.37 8.14
C ALA A 230 -3.57 -15.84 8.32
N PHE A 231 -4.43 -15.18 7.54
CA PHE A 231 -4.65 -13.73 7.70
C PHE A 231 -5.26 -13.38 9.05
N GLY A 232 -6.33 -14.06 9.47
CA GLY A 232 -7.04 -13.70 10.70
C GLY A 232 -6.24 -14.04 11.96
N ARG A 233 -5.54 -15.18 11.98
CA ARG A 233 -4.62 -15.55 13.08
C ARG A 233 -3.44 -14.59 13.17
N GLY A 234 -2.86 -14.20 12.02
CA GLY A 234 -1.79 -13.19 11.95
C GLY A 234 -2.27 -11.81 12.43
N SER A 235 -3.48 -11.40 12.05
CA SER A 235 -4.09 -10.16 12.55
C SER A 235 -4.32 -10.19 14.05
N ALA A 236 -4.91 -11.26 14.59
CA ALA A 236 -5.16 -11.38 16.02
C ALA A 236 -3.86 -11.26 16.84
N ALA A 237 -2.80 -11.95 16.42
CA ALA A 237 -1.49 -11.85 17.06
C ALA A 237 -0.92 -10.42 16.96
N ALA A 238 -0.99 -9.79 15.80
CA ALA A 238 -0.46 -8.45 15.56
C ALA A 238 -1.20 -7.37 16.36
N PHE A 239 -2.55 -7.39 16.38
CA PHE A 239 -3.36 -6.46 17.17
C PHE A 239 -3.13 -6.64 18.66
N ARG A 240 -3.01 -7.90 19.12
CA ARG A 240 -2.67 -8.19 20.51
C ARG A 240 -1.34 -7.56 20.91
N ASP A 241 -0.29 -7.72 20.11
CA ASP A 241 1.00 -7.11 20.38
C ASP A 241 0.94 -5.57 20.29
N ALA A 242 0.48 -5.03 19.16
CA ALA A 242 0.47 -3.58 18.91
C ALA A 242 -0.39 -2.80 19.91
N CYS A 243 -1.60 -3.25 20.22
CA CYS A 243 -2.46 -2.54 21.17
C CYS A 243 -1.95 -2.71 22.60
N THR A 244 -1.36 -3.86 22.97
CA THR A 244 -0.74 -4.04 24.30
C THR A 244 0.47 -3.13 24.47
N LEU A 245 1.32 -3.00 23.44
CA LEU A 245 2.45 -2.07 23.44
C LEU A 245 2.02 -0.62 23.66
N GLN A 246 0.84 -0.25 23.17
CA GLN A 246 0.23 1.07 23.37
C GLN A 246 -0.58 1.21 24.68
N GLY A 247 -0.52 0.20 25.56
CA GLY A 247 -1.17 0.21 26.88
C GLY A 247 -2.62 -0.30 26.91
N GLY A 248 -3.06 -0.98 25.86
CA GLY A 248 -4.31 -1.74 25.83
C GLY A 248 -4.20 -3.09 26.54
N THR A 249 -5.32 -3.72 26.84
CA THR A 249 -5.40 -5.05 27.44
C THR A 249 -6.50 -5.87 26.78
N PHE A 250 -6.21 -7.10 26.39
CA PHE A 250 -7.22 -8.03 25.88
C PHE A 250 -7.82 -8.82 27.04
N VAL A 251 -9.13 -8.69 27.27
CA VAL A 251 -9.83 -9.25 28.44
C VAL A 251 -10.46 -10.62 28.17
N ALA A 252 -10.36 -11.09 26.94
CA ALA A 252 -10.79 -12.42 26.52
C ALA A 252 -9.82 -13.03 25.52
N ASP A 253 -9.98 -14.33 25.28
CA ASP A 253 -9.28 -15.06 24.22
C ASP A 253 -9.73 -14.57 22.84
N ASP A 254 -8.88 -14.83 21.84
CA ASP A 254 -9.17 -14.48 20.45
C ASP A 254 -10.30 -15.35 19.90
N ILE A 255 -11.30 -14.71 19.30
CA ILE A 255 -12.45 -15.39 18.71
C ILE A 255 -12.17 -15.65 17.24
N PHE A 256 -12.17 -16.92 16.84
CA PHE A 256 -11.99 -17.33 15.45
C PHE A 256 -13.25 -17.96 14.89
N ALA A 257 -13.64 -17.53 13.68
CA ALA A 257 -14.78 -18.08 12.95
C ALA A 257 -14.34 -18.55 11.55
N PRO A 258 -14.92 -19.63 10.98
CA PRO A 258 -14.65 -20.02 9.60
C PRO A 258 -14.82 -18.86 8.60
N LEU A 259 -13.97 -18.77 7.57
CA LEU A 259 -14.00 -17.65 6.60
C LEU A 259 -15.36 -17.54 5.87
N ASP A 260 -16.06 -18.65 5.68
CA ASP A 260 -17.35 -18.75 5.01
C ASP A 260 -18.55 -18.59 5.95
N THR A 261 -18.32 -18.30 7.24
CA THR A 261 -19.36 -18.07 8.25
C THR A 261 -20.41 -17.07 7.74
N LYS A 262 -21.69 -17.44 7.91
CA LYS A 262 -22.85 -16.61 7.55
C LYS A 262 -23.66 -16.18 8.77
N ASP A 263 -23.65 -16.99 9.81
CA ASP A 263 -24.28 -16.69 11.09
C ASP A 263 -23.21 -16.34 12.12
N PHE A 264 -23.17 -15.06 12.50
CA PHE A 264 -22.22 -14.54 13.48
C PHE A 264 -22.81 -14.40 14.89
N THR A 265 -24.07 -14.76 15.11
CA THR A 265 -24.75 -14.57 16.40
C THR A 265 -23.99 -15.21 17.58
N PRO A 266 -23.51 -16.47 17.52
CA PRO A 266 -22.79 -17.09 18.63
C PRO A 266 -21.46 -16.40 18.98
N TYR A 267 -20.84 -15.73 18.01
CA TYR A 267 -19.59 -14.99 18.22
C TYR A 267 -19.87 -13.60 18.82
N MET A 268 -21.01 -12.97 18.46
CA MET A 268 -21.44 -11.71 19.06
C MET A 268 -21.85 -11.87 20.52
N GLU A 269 -22.43 -13.01 20.91
CA GLU A 269 -22.68 -13.34 22.31
C GLU A 269 -21.37 -13.42 23.12
N GLN A 270 -20.33 -14.04 22.57
CA GLN A 270 -19.00 -14.09 23.20
C GLN A 270 -18.39 -12.70 23.34
N ILE A 271 -18.50 -11.86 22.29
CA ILE A 271 -18.03 -10.47 22.31
C ILE A 271 -18.77 -9.66 23.39
N ALA A 272 -20.11 -9.71 23.42
CA ALA A 272 -20.93 -8.99 24.39
C ALA A 272 -20.59 -9.39 25.84
N ASN A 273 -20.33 -10.68 26.08
CA ASN A 273 -20.01 -11.20 27.40
C ASN A 273 -18.54 -10.97 27.82
N SER A 274 -17.69 -10.46 26.94
CA SER A 274 -16.26 -10.23 27.23
C SER A 274 -16.02 -9.10 28.25
N GLY A 275 -16.96 -8.15 28.36
CA GLY A 275 -16.80 -6.94 29.18
C GLY A 275 -15.76 -5.94 28.65
N ALA A 276 -15.29 -6.09 27.41
CA ALA A 276 -14.36 -5.13 26.79
C ALA A 276 -15.04 -3.80 26.44
N GLU A 277 -14.26 -2.73 26.36
CA GLU A 277 -14.72 -1.42 25.86
C GLU A 277 -14.87 -1.41 24.33
N ALA A 278 -14.01 -2.13 23.64
CA ALA A 278 -14.02 -2.22 22.17
C ALA A 278 -13.81 -3.66 21.69
N TYR A 279 -14.41 -3.98 20.55
CA TYR A 279 -14.18 -5.24 19.83
C TYR A 279 -13.46 -4.95 18.52
N ILE A 280 -12.29 -5.56 18.34
CA ILE A 280 -11.50 -5.43 17.12
C ILE A 280 -11.99 -6.45 16.10
N VAL A 281 -12.27 -5.99 14.88
CA VAL A 281 -12.71 -6.85 13.77
C VAL A 281 -11.63 -6.89 12.71
N SER A 282 -11.06 -8.06 12.47
CA SER A 282 -10.15 -8.32 11.37
C SER A 282 -10.84 -9.21 10.34
N TRP A 283 -11.64 -8.64 9.43
CA TRP A 283 -12.38 -9.43 8.44
C TRP A 283 -12.39 -8.78 7.07
N ALA A 284 -12.27 -9.60 6.02
CA ALA A 284 -12.27 -9.15 4.63
C ALA A 284 -13.30 -9.95 3.80
N GLY A 285 -13.85 -9.32 2.78
CA GLY A 285 -14.76 -9.95 1.82
C GLY A 285 -16.15 -10.24 2.39
N GLY A 286 -16.82 -11.23 1.81
CA GLY A 286 -18.27 -11.43 1.98
C GLY A 286 -18.77 -11.76 3.40
N GLY A 287 -17.89 -12.04 4.37
CA GLY A 287 -18.28 -12.30 5.76
C GLY A 287 -18.38 -11.04 6.63
N PHE A 288 -17.83 -9.89 6.19
CA PHE A 288 -17.87 -8.65 6.98
C PHE A 288 -19.31 -8.14 7.18
N VAL A 289 -20.11 -8.15 6.12
CA VAL A 289 -21.51 -7.70 6.13
C VAL A 289 -22.36 -8.48 7.14
N PRO A 290 -22.44 -9.84 7.10
CA PRO A 290 -23.21 -10.59 8.10
C PRO A 290 -22.65 -10.47 9.53
N LEU A 291 -21.32 -10.30 9.70
CA LEU A 291 -20.71 -10.04 11.01
C LEU A 291 -21.24 -8.74 11.61
N MET A 292 -21.20 -7.65 10.86
CA MET A 292 -21.67 -6.35 11.33
C MET A 292 -23.19 -6.31 11.55
N GLN A 293 -23.96 -7.05 10.74
CA GLN A 293 -25.40 -7.21 10.94
C GLN A 293 -25.69 -7.91 12.27
N ALA A 294 -25.01 -9.03 12.56
CA ALA A 294 -25.17 -9.74 13.82
C ALA A 294 -24.77 -8.87 15.03
N ALA A 295 -23.70 -8.09 14.91
CA ALA A 295 -23.26 -7.17 15.97
C ALA A 295 -24.35 -6.14 16.31
N LYS A 296 -25.02 -5.60 15.28
CA LYS A 296 -26.14 -4.67 15.43
C LYS A 296 -27.36 -5.35 16.04
N ASP A 297 -27.77 -6.51 15.51
CA ASP A 297 -28.97 -7.22 15.95
C ASP A 297 -28.87 -7.73 17.40
N GLN A 298 -27.65 -8.04 17.86
CA GLN A 298 -27.37 -8.43 19.24
C GLN A 298 -27.07 -7.25 20.18
N GLY A 299 -27.15 -6.00 19.70
CA GLY A 299 -26.91 -4.80 20.52
C GLY A 299 -25.45 -4.57 20.92
N VAL A 300 -24.49 -5.30 20.32
CA VAL A 300 -23.06 -5.14 20.59
C VAL A 300 -22.61 -3.73 20.25
N THR A 301 -23.09 -3.18 19.13
CA THR A 301 -22.75 -1.81 18.68
C THR A 301 -23.28 -0.70 19.62
N GLU A 302 -24.21 -1.02 20.52
CA GLU A 302 -24.78 -0.07 21.49
C GLU A 302 -23.97 0.01 22.78
N THR A 303 -23.22 -1.04 23.10
CA THR A 303 -22.51 -1.21 24.37
C THR A 303 -20.99 -1.25 24.24
N MET A 304 -20.47 -1.56 23.05
CA MET A 304 -19.05 -1.67 22.75
C MET A 304 -18.70 -0.89 21.49
N ALA A 305 -17.51 -0.29 21.46
CA ALA A 305 -17.00 0.39 20.29
C ALA A 305 -16.44 -0.60 19.26
N LEU A 306 -16.68 -0.33 17.98
CA LEU A 306 -16.02 -1.04 16.88
C LEU A 306 -14.57 -0.54 16.75
N GLY A 307 -13.61 -1.44 16.97
CA GLY A 307 -12.19 -1.23 16.68
C GLY A 307 -11.85 -1.75 15.29
N ALA A 308 -12.25 -1.05 14.25
CA ALA A 308 -11.95 -1.42 12.86
C ALA A 308 -11.41 -0.23 12.08
N THR A 309 -10.41 -0.51 11.25
CA THR A 309 -9.95 0.40 10.20
C THR A 309 -11.10 0.73 9.26
N PHE A 310 -11.02 1.86 8.57
CA PHE A 310 -11.94 2.11 7.46
C PHE A 310 -11.82 1.02 6.39
N ILE A 311 -12.96 0.73 5.77
CA ILE A 311 -13.14 -0.37 4.83
C ILE A 311 -13.31 0.16 3.40
N ASP A 312 -13.57 -0.75 2.46
CA ASP A 312 -13.74 -0.39 1.05
C ASP A 312 -14.89 0.60 0.83
N ASN A 313 -14.76 1.38 -0.24
CA ASN A 313 -15.68 2.47 -0.56
C ASN A 313 -17.13 1.99 -0.76
N THR A 314 -17.31 0.72 -1.16
CA THR A 314 -18.64 0.14 -1.43
C THR A 314 -19.39 -0.15 -0.14
N LEU A 315 -18.69 -0.62 0.90
CA LEU A 315 -19.28 -0.99 2.18
C LEU A 315 -19.36 0.17 3.19
N MET A 316 -18.58 1.24 3.01
CA MET A 316 -18.62 2.43 3.88
C MET A 316 -20.04 3.03 4.06
N PRO A 317 -20.84 3.27 3.00
CA PRO A 317 -22.21 3.79 3.14
C PRO A 317 -23.16 2.91 3.96
N ILE A 318 -22.88 1.60 4.03
CA ILE A 318 -23.75 0.63 4.69
C ILE A 318 -23.49 0.60 6.20
N TRP A 319 -22.22 0.66 6.61
CA TRP A 319 -21.82 0.35 7.99
C TRP A 319 -21.30 1.54 8.80
N TYR A 320 -20.81 2.58 8.13
CA TYR A 320 -20.10 3.67 8.79
C TYR A 320 -20.92 4.97 8.91
N GLY A 321 -22.21 4.97 8.56
CA GLY A 321 -23.08 6.14 8.72
C GLY A 321 -23.15 6.68 10.15
N ASN A 322 -23.18 5.79 11.16
CA ASN A 322 -23.17 6.16 12.58
C ASN A 322 -21.76 6.48 13.12
N ALA A 323 -20.73 6.27 12.31
CA ALA A 323 -19.34 6.55 12.66
C ALA A 323 -18.82 7.85 12.01
N ILE A 324 -19.68 8.64 11.38
CA ILE A 324 -19.29 9.96 10.83
C ILE A 324 -18.71 10.83 11.96
N GLY A 325 -17.57 11.46 11.67
CA GLY A 325 -16.76 12.22 12.62
C GLY A 325 -15.66 11.40 13.30
N SER A 326 -15.66 10.07 13.17
CA SER A 326 -14.59 9.21 13.69
C SER A 326 -13.28 9.39 12.92
N THR A 327 -12.17 9.13 13.62
CA THR A 327 -10.81 9.13 13.08
C THR A 327 -10.17 7.78 13.35
N ASN A 328 -9.84 7.05 12.28
CA ASN A 328 -9.29 5.69 12.29
C ASN A 328 -8.27 5.52 11.15
N GLY A 329 -7.55 4.40 11.16
CA GLY A 329 -6.62 4.05 10.10
C GLY A 329 -7.32 3.54 8.83
N ILE A 330 -6.63 3.69 7.70
CA ILE A 330 -6.95 3.02 6.44
C ILE A 330 -5.66 2.63 5.71
N ILE A 331 -5.72 1.51 5.01
CA ILE A 331 -4.59 0.96 4.25
C ILE A 331 -4.19 1.89 3.10
N TYR A 332 -5.20 2.38 2.39
CA TYR A 332 -5.08 3.33 1.30
C TYR A 332 -6.46 3.93 1.01
N HIS A 333 -6.50 5.23 0.75
CA HIS A 333 -7.62 5.88 0.10
C HIS A 333 -7.05 6.79 -0.97
N TYR A 334 -7.63 6.79 -2.16
CA TYR A 334 -7.09 7.54 -3.30
C TYR A 334 -7.03 9.06 -3.06
N SER A 335 -7.82 9.59 -2.13
CA SER A 335 -7.77 11.01 -1.77
C SER A 335 -6.61 11.39 -0.86
N ALA A 336 -5.94 10.44 -0.20
CA ALA A 336 -4.93 10.72 0.81
C ALA A 336 -3.53 11.04 0.21
N PRO A 337 -2.88 10.13 -0.56
CA PRO A 337 -1.59 10.45 -1.17
C PRO A 337 -1.73 11.53 -2.25
N LYS A 338 -0.73 12.41 -2.33
CA LYS A 338 -0.62 13.49 -3.34
C LYS A 338 0.69 13.32 -4.11
N ASN A 339 0.65 12.55 -5.19
CA ASN A 339 1.79 12.32 -6.07
C ASN A 339 1.32 11.94 -7.48
N PRO A 340 2.17 12.09 -8.51
CA PRO A 340 1.78 11.85 -9.90
C PRO A 340 1.33 10.41 -10.20
N ILE A 341 1.82 9.41 -9.45
CA ILE A 341 1.48 8.00 -9.65
C ILE A 341 0.06 7.73 -9.15
N ASN A 342 -0.28 8.26 -7.98
CA ASN A 342 -1.65 8.24 -7.47
C ASN A 342 -2.60 9.00 -8.39
N ASP A 343 -2.20 10.18 -8.87
CA ASP A 343 -3.01 10.97 -9.80
C ASP A 343 -3.27 10.20 -11.11
N PHE A 344 -2.28 9.46 -11.61
CA PHE A 344 -2.45 8.57 -12.77
C PHE A 344 -3.46 7.46 -12.47
N LEU A 345 -3.33 6.79 -11.33
CA LEU A 345 -4.26 5.73 -10.90
C LEU A 345 -5.70 6.26 -10.81
N VAL A 346 -5.91 7.38 -10.11
CA VAL A 346 -7.22 8.03 -9.97
C VAL A 346 -7.82 8.43 -11.31
N LYS A 347 -7.03 9.11 -12.15
CA LYS A 347 -7.48 9.63 -13.44
C LYS A 347 -7.95 8.52 -14.39
N ASN A 348 -7.32 7.34 -14.34
CA ASN A 348 -7.58 6.27 -15.28
C ASN A 348 -8.57 5.22 -14.76
N THR A 349 -8.68 5.00 -13.44
CA THR A 349 -9.59 3.95 -12.93
C THR A 349 -11.06 4.31 -13.14
N LYS A 350 -11.49 5.52 -12.77
CA LYS A 350 -12.90 5.92 -12.82
C LYS A 350 -13.52 5.88 -14.22
N PRO A 351 -12.90 6.46 -15.27
CA PRO A 351 -13.48 6.44 -16.62
C PRO A 351 -13.53 5.05 -17.25
N ARG A 352 -12.60 4.16 -16.87
CA ARG A 352 -12.42 2.84 -17.51
C ARG A 352 -13.18 1.73 -16.80
N TYR A 353 -13.36 1.83 -15.48
CA TYR A 353 -13.95 0.78 -14.63
C TYR A 353 -15.17 1.26 -13.82
N GLY A 354 -15.55 2.54 -13.90
CA GLY A 354 -16.74 3.10 -13.24
C GLY A 354 -16.60 3.35 -11.73
N VAL A 355 -15.48 2.97 -11.14
CA VAL A 355 -15.20 3.07 -9.69
C VAL A 355 -13.92 3.88 -9.43
N ASN A 356 -13.83 4.52 -8.27
CA ASN A 356 -12.56 5.13 -7.85
C ASN A 356 -11.60 4.04 -7.32
N PRO A 357 -10.27 4.28 -7.34
CA PRO A 357 -9.34 3.35 -6.73
C PRO A 357 -9.65 3.16 -5.25
N ASP A 358 -9.42 1.96 -4.73
CA ASP A 358 -9.81 1.54 -3.40
C ASP A 358 -8.64 0.77 -2.74
N LEU A 359 -8.86 0.21 -1.54
CA LEU A 359 -7.84 -0.28 -0.59
C LEU A 359 -6.60 -0.95 -1.19
N PHE A 360 -6.77 -1.75 -2.25
CA PHE A 360 -5.71 -2.61 -2.81
C PHE A 360 -5.30 -2.23 -4.24
N ASP A 361 -5.85 -1.15 -4.81
CA ASP A 361 -5.38 -0.67 -6.11
C ASP A 361 -3.92 -0.18 -6.04
N ALA A 362 -3.52 0.41 -4.91
CA ALA A 362 -2.12 0.77 -4.72
C ALA A 362 -1.19 -0.46 -4.79
N ASP A 363 -1.65 -1.61 -4.28
CA ASP A 363 -0.85 -2.85 -4.22
C ASP A 363 -0.62 -3.44 -5.61
N GLY A 364 -1.65 -3.53 -6.45
CA GLY A 364 -1.50 -4.07 -7.82
C GLY A 364 -0.62 -3.17 -8.68
N MET A 365 -0.77 -1.84 -8.57
CA MET A 365 0.11 -0.91 -9.28
C MET A 365 1.56 -0.99 -8.78
N ASN A 366 1.79 -1.11 -7.46
CA ASN A 366 3.12 -1.31 -6.90
C ASN A 366 3.78 -2.60 -7.39
N ALA A 367 3.02 -3.70 -7.53
CA ALA A 367 3.55 -4.96 -8.04
C ALA A 367 4.06 -4.81 -9.49
N ALA A 368 3.31 -4.10 -10.34
CA ALA A 368 3.72 -3.82 -11.71
C ALA A 368 4.97 -2.92 -11.77
N ILE A 369 5.00 -1.86 -10.96
CA ILE A 369 6.16 -0.95 -10.90
C ILE A 369 7.41 -1.70 -10.43
N MET A 370 7.33 -2.43 -9.32
CA MET A 370 8.46 -3.21 -8.78
C MET A 370 8.98 -4.22 -9.80
N LEU A 371 8.09 -4.91 -10.51
CA LEU A 371 8.46 -5.86 -11.56
C LEU A 371 9.27 -5.18 -12.68
N VAL A 372 8.79 -4.05 -13.20
CA VAL A 372 9.48 -3.35 -14.29
C VAL A 372 10.78 -2.71 -13.81
N GLU A 373 10.82 -2.14 -12.61
CA GLU A 373 12.05 -1.61 -12.02
C GLU A 373 13.10 -2.71 -11.78
N ALA A 374 12.69 -3.90 -11.33
CA ALA A 374 13.58 -5.05 -11.23
C ALA A 374 14.20 -5.41 -12.59
N LEU A 375 13.39 -5.47 -13.65
CA LEU A 375 13.88 -5.76 -15.00
C LEU A 375 14.85 -4.70 -15.51
N LYS A 376 14.58 -3.41 -15.24
CA LYS A 376 15.51 -2.33 -15.58
C LYS A 376 16.84 -2.49 -14.87
N LEU A 377 16.82 -2.80 -13.56
CA LEU A 377 18.04 -3.00 -12.76
C LEU A 377 18.86 -4.21 -13.23
N THR A 378 18.22 -5.28 -13.69
CA THR A 378 18.91 -6.45 -14.24
C THR A 378 19.30 -6.29 -15.71
N GLY A 379 18.92 -5.19 -16.37
CA GLY A 379 19.11 -4.99 -17.80
C GLY A 379 18.35 -6.01 -18.66
N GLY A 380 17.23 -6.54 -18.15
CA GLY A 380 16.43 -7.55 -18.83
C GLY A 380 16.84 -9.01 -18.54
N ASP A 381 17.79 -9.26 -17.64
CA ASP A 381 18.03 -10.62 -17.14
C ASP A 381 16.86 -11.07 -16.25
N VAL A 382 16.14 -12.07 -16.75
CA VAL A 382 14.94 -12.65 -16.12
C VAL A 382 15.24 -13.87 -15.26
N SER A 383 16.51 -14.22 -15.04
CA SER A 383 16.85 -15.31 -14.13
C SER A 383 16.39 -14.98 -12.72
N GLY A 384 15.81 -15.97 -12.03
CA GLY A 384 15.25 -15.73 -10.69
C GLY A 384 16.28 -15.16 -9.71
N ALA A 385 17.54 -15.60 -9.79
CA ALA A 385 18.62 -15.07 -8.95
C ALA A 385 18.95 -13.59 -9.24
N ALA A 386 18.94 -13.16 -10.51
CA ALA A 386 19.18 -11.75 -10.86
C ALA A 386 18.05 -10.86 -10.34
N LEU A 387 16.80 -11.30 -10.51
CA LEU A 387 15.62 -10.58 -10.07
C LEU A 387 15.52 -10.48 -8.54
N VAL A 388 15.77 -11.58 -7.82
CA VAL A 388 15.85 -11.59 -6.35
C VAL A 388 16.86 -10.55 -5.87
N LYS A 389 18.07 -10.58 -6.44
CA LYS A 389 19.13 -9.63 -6.09
C LYS A 389 18.75 -8.18 -6.41
N ALA A 390 18.02 -7.94 -7.50
CA ALA A 390 17.57 -6.61 -7.87
C ALA A 390 16.48 -6.07 -6.94
N MET A 391 15.60 -6.94 -6.45
CA MET A 391 14.46 -6.55 -5.60
C MET A 391 14.84 -6.38 -4.12
N GLU A 392 15.84 -7.10 -3.62
CA GLU A 392 16.30 -6.99 -2.23
C GLU A 392 16.92 -5.60 -1.96
N GLY A 393 16.32 -4.82 -1.05
CA GLY A 393 16.75 -3.45 -0.77
C GLY A 393 16.29 -2.41 -1.81
N MET A 394 15.42 -2.78 -2.75
CA MET A 394 14.90 -1.86 -3.78
C MET A 394 14.07 -0.73 -3.16
N THR A 395 14.23 0.47 -3.69
CA THR A 395 13.35 1.62 -3.44
C THR A 395 12.73 2.08 -4.75
N PHE A 396 11.42 2.31 -4.77
CA PHE A 396 10.71 2.86 -5.92
C PHE A 396 9.54 3.75 -5.48
N GLU A 397 9.05 4.60 -6.38
CA GLU A 397 7.87 5.42 -6.14
C GLU A 397 6.60 4.67 -6.60
N GLY A 398 5.56 4.68 -5.77
CA GLY A 398 4.25 4.09 -6.07
C GLY A 398 3.09 5.04 -5.74
N PRO A 399 1.83 4.60 -5.83
CA PRO A 399 0.67 5.43 -5.49
C PRO A 399 0.71 5.97 -4.06
N LYS A 400 1.38 5.26 -3.15
CA LYS A 400 1.53 5.65 -1.74
C LYS A 400 2.83 6.43 -1.46
N GLY A 401 3.53 6.91 -2.50
CA GLY A 401 4.85 7.49 -2.38
C GLY A 401 5.96 6.44 -2.37
N THR A 402 7.06 6.71 -1.69
CA THR A 402 8.23 5.85 -1.65
C THR A 402 7.94 4.51 -0.96
N ILE A 403 8.16 3.42 -1.70
CA ILE A 403 8.15 2.04 -1.22
C ILE A 403 9.59 1.56 -1.07
N TYR A 404 9.92 0.96 0.08
CA TYR A 404 11.23 0.35 0.33
C TYR A 404 11.07 -1.12 0.67
N ILE A 405 11.71 -2.00 -0.10
CA ILE A 405 11.72 -3.43 0.12
C ILE A 405 12.83 -3.78 1.10
N ARG A 406 12.45 -4.08 2.34
CA ARG A 406 13.38 -4.37 3.43
C ARG A 406 14.18 -5.64 3.13
N PRO A 407 15.52 -5.59 3.07
CA PRO A 407 16.34 -6.72 2.64
C PRO A 407 16.33 -7.91 3.61
N GLU A 408 16.09 -7.66 4.89
CA GLU A 408 16.10 -8.69 5.93
C GLU A 408 15.04 -9.76 5.67
N ASP A 409 13.80 -9.35 5.35
CA ASP A 409 12.61 -10.21 5.29
C ASP A 409 11.68 -9.93 4.09
N HIS A 410 12.07 -9.03 3.18
CA HIS A 410 11.37 -8.71 1.93
C HIS A 410 9.99 -8.05 2.13
N VAL A 411 9.77 -7.42 3.27
CA VAL A 411 8.58 -6.59 3.54
C VAL A 411 8.69 -5.23 2.85
N ALA A 412 7.63 -4.79 2.18
CA ALA A 412 7.51 -3.40 1.76
C ALA A 412 7.20 -2.47 2.95
N ILE A 413 8.16 -1.63 3.31
CA ILE A 413 7.96 -0.46 4.16
C ILE A 413 7.31 0.63 3.32
N GLN A 414 6.13 1.04 3.73
CA GLN A 414 5.25 1.93 2.98
C GLN A 414 4.41 2.78 3.92
N ASP A 415 3.95 3.92 3.40
CA ASP A 415 3.04 4.78 4.12
C ASP A 415 1.69 4.09 4.34
N MET A 416 0.98 4.48 5.38
CA MET A 416 -0.43 4.20 5.62
C MET A 416 -1.09 5.50 6.09
N TYR A 417 -2.41 5.51 6.20
CA TYR A 417 -3.11 6.77 6.46
C TYR A 417 -4.02 6.65 7.67
N ILE A 418 -4.13 7.76 8.38
CA ILE A 418 -5.17 8.02 9.36
C ILE A 418 -6.04 9.10 8.77
N LEU A 419 -7.34 8.82 8.70
CA LEU A 419 -8.32 9.70 8.10
C LEU A 419 -9.43 10.00 9.10
N LYS A 420 -10.18 11.07 8.84
CA LYS A 420 -11.42 11.38 9.56
C LYS A 420 -12.59 11.26 8.59
N LEU A 421 -13.59 10.49 9.00
CA LEU A 421 -14.79 10.28 8.19
C LEU A 421 -15.69 11.53 8.25
N LEU A 422 -15.95 12.17 7.11
CA LEU A 422 -16.81 13.35 7.00
C LEU A 422 -18.22 13.01 6.51
N ASN A 423 -18.33 12.04 5.61
CA ASN A 423 -19.60 11.59 5.01
C ASN A 423 -19.44 10.18 4.45
N VAL A 424 -20.55 9.55 4.07
CA VAL A 424 -20.55 8.26 3.36
C VAL A 424 -21.46 8.27 2.13
N THR A 425 -21.77 9.45 1.60
CA THR A 425 -22.78 9.63 0.54
C THR A 425 -22.26 10.35 -0.69
N ASP A 426 -21.01 10.83 -0.66
CA ASP A 426 -20.38 11.43 -1.84
C ASP A 426 -20.24 10.36 -2.95
N PRO A 427 -20.81 10.58 -4.14
CA PRO A 427 -20.78 9.61 -5.24
C PRO A 427 -19.37 9.35 -5.79
N GLU A 428 -18.43 10.27 -5.53
CA GLU A 428 -17.03 10.10 -5.85
C GLU A 428 -16.25 9.41 -4.73
N ALA A 429 -16.89 8.97 -3.64
CA ALA A 429 -16.23 8.39 -2.47
C ALA A 429 -15.25 9.35 -1.76
N ASN A 430 -15.44 10.67 -1.89
CA ASN A 430 -14.69 11.66 -1.11
C ASN A 430 -15.22 11.72 0.34
N PHE A 431 -15.05 10.61 1.06
CA PHE A 431 -15.59 10.41 2.39
C PHE A 431 -14.75 11.08 3.49
N TYR A 432 -13.49 11.36 3.21
CA TYR A 432 -12.49 11.57 4.25
C TYR A 432 -11.80 12.93 4.20
N GLU A 433 -11.50 13.43 5.40
CA GLU A 433 -10.47 14.43 5.64
C GLU A 433 -9.16 13.72 6.02
N TYR A 434 -8.04 14.16 5.42
CA TYR A 434 -6.72 13.67 5.80
C TYR A 434 -6.34 14.14 7.21
N VAL A 435 -5.80 13.24 8.03
CA VAL A 435 -5.29 13.58 9.37
C VAL A 435 -3.79 13.46 9.40
N GLU A 436 -3.27 12.25 9.22
CA GLU A 436 -1.83 12.00 9.19
C GLU A 436 -1.46 10.79 8.33
N THR A 437 -0.21 10.77 7.90
CA THR A 437 0.43 9.62 7.28
C THR A 437 1.26 8.93 8.35
N THR A 438 1.09 7.62 8.48
CA THR A 438 1.95 6.77 9.29
C THR A 438 2.87 5.97 8.37
N ARG A 439 3.97 5.45 8.89
CA ARG A 439 4.88 4.57 8.15
C ARG A 439 5.27 3.39 9.04
N PRO A 440 4.36 2.43 9.23
CA PRO A 440 4.53 1.38 10.23
C PRO A 440 5.68 0.43 9.87
N GLU A 441 6.55 0.20 10.85
CA GLU A 441 7.68 -0.72 10.76
C GLU A 441 7.40 -2.00 11.57
N PRO A 442 7.04 -3.11 10.92
CA PRO A 442 6.75 -4.36 11.61
C PRO A 442 8.05 -5.00 12.14
N PRO A 443 7.97 -5.83 13.19
CA PRO A 443 9.13 -6.59 13.67
C PRO A 443 9.57 -7.62 12.61
N CYS A 444 10.77 -8.16 12.78
CA CYS A 444 11.22 -9.31 12.03
C CYS A 444 10.61 -10.59 12.60
N LEU A 445 9.95 -11.37 11.75
CA LEU A 445 9.24 -12.60 12.13
C LEU A 445 9.84 -13.85 11.49
N LEU A 446 11.07 -13.74 10.99
CA LEU A 446 11.77 -14.86 10.38
C LEU A 446 11.91 -16.01 11.38
N PRO A 447 11.96 -17.27 10.92
CA PRO A 447 12.18 -18.41 11.80
C PRO A 447 13.57 -18.33 12.44
N GLU A 448 13.76 -19.02 13.57
CA GLU A 448 14.98 -18.91 14.40
C GLU A 448 16.28 -19.21 13.62
N ASN A 449 16.24 -20.13 12.64
CA ASN A 449 17.38 -20.44 11.78
C ASN A 449 17.78 -19.28 10.84
N LEU A 450 16.90 -18.29 10.63
CA LEU A 450 17.12 -17.10 9.81
C LEU A 450 17.17 -15.81 10.65
N LYS A 451 17.11 -15.89 11.97
CA LYS A 451 17.14 -14.73 12.88
C LYS A 451 18.34 -13.80 12.65
N ALA A 452 19.48 -14.33 12.21
CA ALA A 452 20.65 -13.52 11.88
C ALA A 452 20.38 -12.51 10.75
N ARG A 453 19.45 -12.82 9.82
CA ARG A 453 19.01 -11.88 8.78
C ARG A 453 18.29 -10.67 9.36
N CYS A 454 17.63 -10.80 10.51
CA CYS A 454 16.86 -9.71 11.11
C CYS A 454 17.71 -8.51 11.56
N GLY A 455 19.04 -8.65 11.65
CA GLY A 455 19.93 -7.56 12.03
C GLY A 455 19.53 -6.92 13.37
N SER A 456 19.25 -5.62 13.35
CA SER A 456 18.84 -4.84 14.53
C SER A 456 17.33 -4.70 14.70
N LEU A 457 16.52 -5.34 13.86
CA LEU A 457 15.06 -5.28 13.95
C LEU A 457 14.57 -5.93 15.26
N PRO A 458 13.49 -5.42 15.88
CA PRO A 458 12.78 -6.16 16.91
C PRO A 458 12.39 -7.55 16.39
N TYR A 459 12.66 -8.60 17.17
CA TYR A 459 12.46 -9.98 16.73
C TYR A 459 11.27 -10.61 17.44
N GLY A 460 10.38 -11.26 16.69
CA GLY A 460 9.21 -11.99 17.19
C GLY A 460 8.04 -11.11 17.65
N SER A 461 8.31 -9.95 18.23
CA SER A 461 7.31 -8.95 18.66
C SER A 461 7.82 -7.53 18.40
N LEU A 462 6.92 -6.55 18.42
CA LEU A 462 7.25 -5.12 18.33
C LEU A 462 8.18 -4.67 19.46
N SER A 463 8.10 -5.30 20.62
CA SER A 463 8.97 -5.01 21.75
C SER A 463 10.34 -5.71 21.68
N GLY A 464 10.49 -6.70 20.79
CA GLY A 464 11.66 -7.57 20.70
C GLY A 464 11.88 -8.48 21.93
N LYS A 465 10.87 -8.57 22.82
CA LYS A 465 10.87 -9.41 24.01
C LYS A 465 10.01 -10.65 23.82
#